data_AF-A0A7C3V0W1-F1
#
_entry.id   AF-A0A7C3V0W1-F1
#
_cell.length_a   1.000
_cell.length_b   1.000
_cell.length_c   1.000
_cell.angle_alpha   90.00
_cell.angle_beta   90.00
_cell.angle_gamma   90.00
#
_symmetry.space_group_name_H-M   'P 1'
#
loop_
_entity.id
_entity.type
_entity.pdbx_description
1 polymer ?
#
loop_
_entity_poly.entity_id
_entity_poly.type
_entity_poly.pdbx_seq_one_letter_code
_entity_poly.pdbx_strand_id
1 'polypeptide(L)' 'MLRKMIGVGIIGFGTVGTGTYRIIREKAQLIREKTGVEVKVVKIADIDRVRP' A
#
# COMPACT_ATOMS: atom_id res chain seq x y z
N MET A 1 -0.87 18.43 -15.14
CA MET A 1 -1.47 18.11 -13.82
C MET A 1 -0.40 17.42 -12.97
N LEU A 2 0.01 17.97 -11.82
CA LEU A 2 1.01 17.32 -10.96
C LEU A 2 0.46 15.99 -10.45
N ARG A 3 0.95 14.86 -10.97
CA ARG A 3 0.69 13.54 -10.40
C ARG A 3 1.45 13.48 -9.07
N LYS A 4 0.73 13.65 -7.96
CA LYS A 4 1.29 13.57 -6.61
C LYS A 4 1.45 12.10 -6.27
N MET A 5 2.68 11.64 -6.09
CA MET A 5 2.95 10.34 -5.49
C MET A 5 2.83 10.49 -3.97
N ILE A 6 2.04 9.62 -3.33
CA ILE A 6 1.93 9.54 -1.87
C ILE A 6 2.57 8.23 -1.41
N GLY A 7 3.64 8.36 -0.62
CA GLY A 7 4.25 7.24 0.08
C GLY A 7 3.46 6.93 1.36
N VAL A 8 3.07 5.66 1.55
CA VAL A 8 2.33 5.21 2.74
C VAL A 8 3.11 4.12 3.49
N GLY A 9 3.05 4.17 4.82
CA GLY A 9 3.56 3.11 5.69
C GLY A 9 2.42 2.23 6.21
N ILE A 10 2.67 0.93 6.36
CA ILE A 10 1.73 0.01 7.02
C ILE A 10 2.33 -0.41 8.36
N ILE A 11 1.54 -0.29 9.44
CA ILE A 11 1.86 -0.83 10.76
C ILE A 11 0.97 -2.04 11.00
N GLY A 12 1.58 -3.21 11.16
CA GLY A 12 0.88 -4.50 11.21
C GLY A 12 0.73 -5.13 9.82
N PHE A 13 1.22 -6.36 9.66
CA PHE A 13 1.26 -7.14 8.43
C PHE A 13 0.63 -8.54 8.59
N GLY A 14 -0.36 -8.67 9.46
CA GLY A 14 -1.25 -9.83 9.52
C GLY A 14 -2.24 -9.86 8.34
N THR A 15 -3.40 -10.50 8.54
CA THR A 15 -4.43 -10.67 7.51
C THR A 15 -4.83 -9.36 6.82
N VAL A 16 -5.14 -8.33 7.60
CA VAL A 16 -5.57 -7.03 7.06
C VAL A 16 -4.41 -6.30 6.39
N GLY A 17 -3.25 -6.18 7.04
CA GLY A 17 -2.10 -5.47 6.49
C GLY A 17 -1.59 -6.08 5.17
N THR A 18 -1.57 -7.41 5.09
CA THR A 18 -1.26 -8.14 3.86
C THR A 18 -2.29 -7.88 2.77
N GLY A 19 -3.58 -7.93 3.09
CA GLY A 19 -4.67 -7.60 2.16
C GLY A 19 -4.57 -6.17 1.65
N THR A 20 -4.31 -5.20 2.52
CA THR A 20 -4.12 -3.80 2.17
C THR A 20 -2.94 -3.61 1.22
N TYR A 21 -1.78 -4.20 1.52
CA TYR A 21 -0.61 -4.14 0.63
C TYR A 21 -0.92 -4.73 -0.75
N ARG A 22 -1.55 -5.91 -0.79
CA ARG A 22 -1.94 -6.58 -2.04
C ARG A 22 -2.87 -5.71 -2.88
N ILE A 23 -3.93 -5.16 -2.29
CA ILE A 23 -4.90 -4.31 -3.00
C ILE A 23 -4.22 -3.05 -3.53
N ILE A 24 -3.42 -2.35 -2.72
CA ILE A 24 -2.70 -1.14 -3.17
C ILE A 24 -1.79 -1.47 -4.35
N ARG A 25 -1.05 -2.58 -4.29
CA ARG A 25 -0.14 -3.01 -5.37
C ARG A 25 -0.90 -3.43 -6.63
N GLU A 26 -1.86 -4.34 -6.51
CA GLU A 26 -2.57 -4.95 -7.64
C GLU A 26 -3.56 -3.99 -8.30
N LYS A 27 -4.12 -3.03 -7.55
CA LYS A 27 -5.09 -2.04 -8.05
C LYS A 27 -4.48 -0.64 -8.21
N ALA A 28 -3.16 -0.51 -8.22
CA ALA A 28 -2.47 0.78 -8.34
C ALA A 28 -2.94 1.62 -9.54
N GLN A 29 -3.20 0.97 -10.68
CA GLN A 29 -3.75 1.65 -11.86
C GLN A 29 -5.16 2.18 -11.64
N LEU A 30 -6.07 1.35 -11.12
CA LEU A 30 -7.44 1.75 -10.83
C LEU A 30 -7.51 2.89 -9.81
N ILE A 31 -6.68 2.82 -8.76
CA ILE A 31 -6.57 3.87 -7.75
C ILE A 31 -6.14 5.19 -8.40
N ARG A 32 -5.10 5.14 -9.24
CA ARG A 32 -4.60 6.32 -9.96
C ARG A 32 -5.63 6.88 -10.93
N GLU A 33 -6.36 6.04 -11.65
CA GLU A 33 -7.41 6.47 -12.58
C GLU A 33 -8.56 7.16 -11.85
N LYS A 34 -8.97 6.66 -10.69
CA LYS A 34 -10.07 7.24 -9.90
C LYS A 34 -9.69 8.48 -9.11
N THR A 35 -8.45 8.55 -8.60
CA THR A 35 -8.05 9.58 -7.63
C THR A 35 -7.06 10.59 -8.21
N GLY A 36 -6.41 10.29 -9.34
CA GLY A 36 -5.28 11.06 -9.86
C GLY A 36 -3.99 10.90 -9.07
N VAL A 37 -3.96 10.06 -8.04
CA VAL A 37 -2.84 9.89 -7.09
C VAL A 37 -2.16 8.54 -7.30
N GLU A 38 -0.83 8.54 -7.28
CA GLU A 38 -0.06 7.30 -7.20
C GLU A 38 0.23 6.97 -5.73
N VAL A 39 -0.33 5.87 -5.24
CA VAL A 39 -0.09 5.40 -3.87
C VAL A 39 0.96 4.30 -3.88
N LYS A 40 2.02 4.48 -3.11
CA LYS A 40 3.11 3.51 -3.00
C LYS A 40 3.36 3.15 -1.54
N VAL A 41 3.30 1.86 -1.21
CA VAL A 41 3.73 1.39 0.11
C VAL A 41 5.26 1.48 0.18
N VAL A 42 5.76 2.35 1.05
CA VAL A 42 7.21 2.61 1.18
C VAL A 42 7.87 1.77 2.26
N LYS A 43 7.12 1.42 3.30
CA LYS A 43 7.62 0.60 4.40
C LYS A 43 6.49 -0.10 5.12
N ILE A 44 6.80 -1.27 5.67
CA ILE A 44 5.91 -2.06 6.52
C ILE A 44 6.68 -2.33 7.81
N ALA A 45 6.02 -2.08 8.94
CA ALA A 45 6.52 -2.48 10.25
C ALA A 45 5.57 -3.50 10.85
N ASP A 46 6.08 -4.69 11.13
CA ASP A 46 5.39 -5.70 11.93
C ASP A 46 6.29 -6.12 13.08
N ILE A 47 5.67 -6.50 14.20
CA ILE A 47 6.37 -7.01 15.38
C ILE A 47 6.99 -8.38 15.11
N ASP A 48 6.40 -9.14 14.19
CA ASP A 48 6.77 -10.50 13.83
C ASP A 48 6.98 -10.61 12.30
N ARG A 49 8.24 -10.69 11.91
CA ARG A 49 8.64 -10.72 10.48
C ARG A 49 8.52 -12.12 9.85
N VAL A 50 8.17 -13.14 10.63
CA VAL A 50 8.27 -14.55 10.23
C VAL A 50 6.95 -15.30 10.43
N ARG A 51 5.84 -14.60 10.68
CA ARG A 51 4.53 -15.27 10.65
C ARG A 51 4.32 -15.93 9.28
N PRO A 52 3.89 -17.21 9.25
CA PRO A 52 3.63 -17.93 8.01
C PRO A 52 2.53 -17.27 7.17
#